data_AF-A0A2V6IXK4-F1
#
_entry.id   AF-A0A2V6IXK4-F1
#
_cell.length_a   1.000
_cell.length_b   1.000
_cell.length_c   1.000
_cell.angle_alpha   90.00
_cell.angle_beta   90.00
_cell.angle_gamma   90.00
#
_symmetry.space_group_name_H-M   'P 1'
#
loop_
_entity.id
_entity.type
_entity.pdbx_description
1 polymer ?
#
loop_
_entity_poly.entity_id
_entity_poly.type
_entity_poly.pdbx_seq_one_letter_code
_entity_poly.pdbx_strand_id
1 'polypeptide(L)'
;MRGAATGGNPILSLSLFQINDFEGVVRDTQRNLDLFTFVNEHTDREDFSWGLQQFRPYVLMMNTRAKASISLAQGKFADAIVEIERGREAIVDFLQQSNFPELVSKSAEIAFLDEWLEEVRAKRPLSKLEIMQREMETAIAKELYERAAELRDAIKLLKTQKQV
;
A
#
# COMPACT_ATOMS: atom_id res chain seq x y z
N MET A 1 37.32 16.12 -8.24
CA MET A 1 37.23 15.31 -9.47
C MET A 1 35.89 14.57 -9.44
N ARG A 2 35.03 14.84 -10.43
CA ARG A 2 33.71 14.20 -10.58
C ARG A 2 33.92 12.78 -11.12
N GLY A 3 33.59 11.76 -10.32
CA GLY A 3 33.38 10.39 -10.78
C GLY A 3 31.90 10.09 -10.67
N ALA A 4 31.17 10.27 -11.76
CA ALA A 4 29.78 9.86 -11.86
C ALA A 4 29.74 8.33 -11.86
N ALA A 5 29.46 7.75 -10.69
CA ALA A 5 29.02 6.37 -10.62
C ALA A 5 27.62 6.32 -11.22
N THR A 6 27.53 5.85 -12.47
CA THR A 6 26.29 5.33 -13.06
C THR A 6 25.94 4.03 -12.32
N GLY A 7 25.43 4.18 -11.10
CA GLY A 7 24.77 3.12 -10.35
C GLY A 7 23.52 2.70 -11.11
N GLY A 8 23.37 1.39 -11.31
CA GLY A 8 22.25 0.79 -12.04
C GLY A 8 20.91 1.44 -11.67
N ASN A 9 20.27 1.98 -12.70
CA ASN A 9 19.13 2.87 -12.64
C ASN A 9 17.93 2.35 -11.83
N PRO A 10 17.45 3.08 -10.80
CA PRO A 10 16.04 3.06 -10.39
C PRO A 10 15.07 3.67 -11.44
N ILE A 11 15.58 4.03 -12.63
CA ILE A 11 14.84 4.73 -13.70
C ILE A 11 13.90 3.80 -14.49
N LEU A 12 14.14 2.48 -14.55
CA LEU A 12 13.25 1.58 -15.29
C LEU A 12 11.86 1.48 -14.65
N SER A 13 11.79 1.42 -13.31
CA SER A 13 10.52 1.39 -12.60
C SER A 13 9.77 2.75 -12.69
N LEU A 14 10.50 3.87 -12.76
CA LEU A 14 9.90 5.20 -12.94
C LEU A 14 9.34 5.40 -14.36
N SER A 15 10.04 4.92 -15.38
CA SER A 15 9.60 5.01 -16.78
C SER A 15 8.40 4.10 -17.09
N LEU A 16 8.33 2.89 -16.51
CA LEU A 16 7.16 2.02 -16.61
C LEU A 16 5.95 2.57 -15.85
N PHE A 17 6.19 3.17 -14.67
CA PHE A 17 5.14 3.86 -13.92
C PHE A 17 4.54 5.02 -14.71
N GLN A 18 5.35 5.77 -15.47
CA GLN A 18 4.89 6.88 -16.31
C GLN A 18 4.01 6.45 -17.49
N ILE A 19 4.07 5.19 -17.92
CA ILE A 19 3.20 4.64 -18.98
C ILE A 19 2.05 3.77 -18.44
N ASN A 20 1.82 3.77 -17.11
CA ASN A 20 0.83 2.94 -16.42
C ASN A 20 0.98 1.42 -16.63
N ASP A 21 2.18 0.93 -17.01
CA ASP A 21 2.46 -0.51 -17.05
C ASP A 21 2.83 -1.01 -15.64
N PHE A 22 1.81 -1.09 -14.79
CA PHE A 22 1.97 -1.51 -13.41
C PHE A 22 2.40 -2.97 -13.28
N GLU A 23 2.01 -3.85 -14.21
CA GLU A 23 2.45 -5.25 -14.22
C GLU A 23 3.96 -5.37 -14.50
N GLY A 24 4.49 -4.54 -15.42
CA GLY A 24 5.92 -4.39 -15.64
C GLY A 24 6.65 -3.93 -14.38
N VAL A 25 6.12 -2.91 -13.68
CA VAL A 25 6.70 -2.41 -12.42
C VAL A 25 6.70 -3.49 -11.33
N VAL A 26 5.62 -4.25 -11.17
CA VAL A 26 5.55 -5.33 -10.17
C VAL A 26 6.62 -6.38 -10.44
N ARG A 27 6.77 -6.84 -11.69
CA ARG A 27 7.78 -7.85 -12.05
C ARG A 27 9.21 -7.35 -11.83
N ASP A 28 9.50 -6.12 -12.24
CA ASP A 28 10.82 -5.51 -12.09
C ASP A 28 11.20 -5.34 -10.62
N THR A 29 10.30 -4.75 -9.84
CA THR A 29 10.52 -4.52 -8.41
C THR A 29 10.59 -5.83 -7.62
N GLN A 30 9.76 -6.84 -7.94
CA GLN A 30 9.85 -8.14 -7.28
C GLN A 30 11.20 -8.81 -7.54
N ARG A 31 11.67 -8.80 -8.79
CA ARG A 31 12.98 -9.35 -9.14
C ARG A 31 14.12 -8.64 -8.39
N ASN A 32 14.02 -7.32 -8.21
CA ASN A 32 15.00 -6.56 -7.42
C ASN A 32 14.97 -6.96 -5.94
N LEU A 33 13.78 -7.16 -5.35
CA LEU A 33 13.65 -7.62 -3.97
C LEU A 33 14.24 -9.02 -3.77
N ASP A 34 14.00 -9.92 -4.72
CA ASP A 34 14.54 -11.29 -4.71
C ASP A 34 16.07 -11.27 -4.81
N LEU A 35 16.63 -10.39 -5.66
CA LEU A 35 18.07 -10.18 -5.76
C LEU A 35 18.65 -9.67 -4.43
N PHE A 36 17.98 -8.73 -3.76
CA PHE A 36 18.43 -8.22 -2.47
C PHE A 36 18.44 -9.32 -1.40
N THR A 37 17.39 -10.16 -1.36
CA THR A 37 17.35 -11.34 -0.47
C THR A 37 18.51 -12.29 -0.77
N PHE A 38 18.70 -12.64 -2.04
CA PHE A 38 19.75 -13.57 -2.46
C PHE A 38 21.15 -13.08 -2.05
N VAL A 39 21.48 -11.81 -2.29
CA VAL A 39 22.78 -11.25 -1.90
C VAL A 39 22.95 -11.24 -0.39
N ASN A 40 21.90 -10.93 0.38
CA ASN A 40 21.97 -10.94 1.83
C ASN A 40 22.21 -12.34 2.41
N GLU A 41 21.65 -13.39 1.79
CA GLU A 41 21.81 -14.78 2.22
C GLU A 41 23.18 -15.39 1.84
N HIS A 42 23.84 -14.88 0.80
CA HIS A 42 25.03 -15.49 0.21
C HIS A 42 26.30 -14.64 0.31
N THR A 43 26.29 -13.53 1.05
CA THR A 43 27.47 -12.67 1.22
C THR A 43 27.83 -12.53 2.70
N ASP A 44 29.09 -12.82 3.02
CA ASP A 44 29.64 -12.58 4.37
C ASP A 44 30.12 -11.12 4.56
N ARG A 45 29.95 -10.28 3.53
CA ARG A 45 30.39 -8.88 3.52
C ARG A 45 29.22 -7.94 3.81
N GLU A 46 29.08 -7.55 5.07
CA GLU A 46 28.01 -6.66 5.55
C GLU A 46 27.95 -5.35 4.75
N ASP A 47 29.07 -4.71 4.42
CA ASP A 47 29.13 -3.47 3.64
C ASP A 47 28.51 -3.60 2.24
N PHE A 48 28.70 -4.77 1.61
CA PHE A 48 28.18 -5.04 0.27
C PHE A 48 26.68 -5.36 0.32
N SER A 49 26.24 -6.11 1.34
CA SER A 49 24.81 -6.32 1.59
C SER A 49 24.11 -4.97 1.83
N TRP A 50 24.66 -4.15 2.73
CA TRP A 50 24.08 -2.86 3.08
C TRP A 50 23.97 -1.90 1.89
N GLY A 51 24.96 -1.88 1.00
CA GLY A 51 24.96 -1.08 -0.22
C GLY A 51 23.77 -1.34 -1.16
N LEU A 52 23.19 -2.55 -1.12
CA LEU A 52 21.96 -2.89 -1.84
C LEU A 52 20.71 -2.76 -0.97
N GLN A 53 20.79 -3.20 0.30
CA GLN A 53 19.67 -3.18 1.22
C GLN A 53 19.12 -1.77 1.49
N GLN A 54 19.95 -0.73 1.42
CA GLN A 54 19.50 0.67 1.54
C GLN A 54 18.42 1.07 0.51
N PHE A 55 18.33 0.38 -0.64
CA PHE A 55 17.32 0.66 -1.67
C PHE A 55 16.01 -0.14 -1.47
N ARG A 56 16.00 -1.12 -0.57
CA ARG A 56 14.84 -2.00 -0.34
C ARG A 56 13.57 -1.23 0.04
N PRO A 57 13.58 -0.22 0.93
CA PRO A 57 12.37 0.57 1.25
C PRO A 57 11.73 1.20 0.01
N TYR A 58 12.55 1.80 -0.86
CA TYR A 58 12.08 2.45 -2.08
C TYR A 58 11.47 1.43 -3.06
N VAL A 59 12.13 0.28 -3.26
CA VAL A 59 11.63 -0.77 -4.16
C VAL A 59 10.34 -1.40 -3.63
N LEU A 60 10.23 -1.61 -2.31
CA LEU A 60 9.00 -2.06 -1.66
C LEU A 60 7.85 -1.08 -1.87
N MET A 61 8.10 0.22 -1.68
CA MET A 61 7.09 1.27 -1.91
C MET A 61 6.62 1.26 -3.37
N MET A 62 7.55 1.21 -4.33
CA MET A 62 7.19 1.17 -5.76
C MET A 62 6.42 -0.11 -6.14
N ASN A 63 6.80 -1.27 -5.60
CA ASN A 63 6.08 -2.53 -5.81
C ASN A 63 4.64 -2.44 -5.28
N THR A 64 4.50 -1.93 -4.06
CA THR A 64 3.22 -1.70 -3.38
C THR A 64 2.34 -0.77 -4.20
N ARG A 65 2.91 0.34 -4.66
CA ARG A 65 2.21 1.32 -5.48
C ARG A 65 1.67 0.71 -6.76
N ALA A 66 2.48 -0.08 -7.46
CA ALA A 66 2.05 -0.75 -8.68
C ALA A 66 0.92 -1.78 -8.42
N LYS A 67 1.07 -2.64 -7.39
CA LYS A 67 0.03 -3.62 -7.01
C LYS A 67 -1.29 -2.94 -6.65
N ALA A 68 -1.24 -1.93 -5.80
CA ALA A 68 -2.43 -1.20 -5.40
C ALA A 68 -3.04 -0.42 -6.57
N SER A 69 -2.25 0.17 -7.46
CA SER A 69 -2.75 0.82 -8.68
C SER A 69 -3.49 -0.16 -9.62
N ILE A 70 -3.04 -1.40 -9.75
CA ILE A 70 -3.75 -2.45 -10.51
C ILE A 70 -5.13 -2.71 -9.87
N SER A 71 -5.18 -2.88 -8.55
CA SER A 71 -6.43 -3.09 -7.81
C SER A 71 -7.38 -1.89 -7.94
N LEU A 72 -6.86 -0.66 -7.86
CA LEU A 72 -7.65 0.56 -8.04
C LEU A 72 -8.21 0.69 -9.45
N ALA A 73 -7.43 0.35 -10.49
CA ALA A 73 -7.90 0.33 -11.88
C ALA A 73 -9.06 -0.67 -12.09
N GLN A 74 -9.11 -1.73 -11.29
CA GLN A 74 -10.20 -2.71 -11.27
C GLN A 74 -11.36 -2.33 -10.34
N GLY A 75 -11.32 -1.15 -9.70
CA GLY A 75 -12.32 -0.71 -8.73
C GLY A 75 -12.28 -1.45 -7.39
N LYS A 76 -11.23 -2.24 -7.14
CA LYS A 76 -11.05 -3.03 -5.92
C LYS A 76 -10.32 -2.22 -4.85
N PHE A 77 -11.00 -1.19 -4.34
CA PHE A 77 -10.44 -0.29 -3.32
C PHE A 77 -10.04 -1.01 -2.02
N ALA A 78 -10.82 -2.00 -1.59
CA ALA A 78 -10.49 -2.78 -0.38
C ALA A 78 -9.18 -3.55 -0.55
N ASP A 79 -8.99 -4.21 -1.69
CA ASP A 79 -7.75 -4.94 -1.99
C ASP A 79 -6.57 -3.97 -2.11
N ALA A 80 -6.76 -2.81 -2.72
CA ALA A 80 -5.72 -1.78 -2.81
C ALA A 80 -5.28 -1.28 -1.43
N ILE A 81 -6.22 -1.04 -0.51
CA ILE A 81 -5.95 -0.62 0.88
C ILE A 81 -5.10 -1.67 1.59
N VAL A 82 -5.50 -2.95 1.51
CA VAL A 82 -4.77 -4.06 2.13
C VAL A 82 -3.36 -4.18 1.56
N GLU A 83 -3.20 -4.00 0.25
CA GLU A 83 -1.87 -4.03 -0.37
C GLU A 83 -0.98 -2.87 0.10
N ILE A 84 -1.53 -1.67 0.23
CA ILE A 84 -0.79 -0.50 0.76
C ILE A 84 -0.35 -0.72 2.21
N GLU A 85 -1.25 -1.24 3.05
CA GLU A 85 -0.96 -1.54 4.46
C GLU A 85 0.14 -2.61 4.59
N ARG A 86 0.06 -3.68 3.81
CA ARG A 86 1.10 -4.74 3.76
C ARG A 86 2.45 -4.21 3.32
N GLY A 87 2.46 -3.38 2.27
CA GLY A 87 3.68 -2.77 1.76
C GLY A 87 4.36 -1.88 2.79
N ARG A 88 3.56 -1.09 3.51
CA ARG A 88 4.02 -0.26 4.62
C ARG A 88 4.60 -1.09 5.75
N GLU A 89 3.89 -2.14 6.18
CA GLU A 89 4.35 -3.05 7.24
C GLU A 89 5.69 -3.71 6.87
N ALA A 90 5.83 -4.17 5.63
CA ALA A 90 7.10 -4.74 5.15
C ALA A 90 8.28 -3.75 5.21
N ILE A 91 8.03 -2.46 4.95
CA ILE A 91 9.07 -1.42 5.09
C ILE A 91 9.40 -1.17 6.56
N VAL A 92 8.38 -1.11 7.43
CA VAL A 92 8.56 -0.96 8.88
C VAL A 92 9.39 -2.11 9.44
N ASP A 93 9.01 -3.35 9.14
CA ASP A 93 9.70 -4.56 9.60
C ASP A 93 11.16 -4.54 9.16
N PHE A 94 11.42 -4.20 7.89
CA PHE A 94 12.78 -4.12 7.37
C PHE A 94 13.62 -3.05 8.09
N LEU A 95 13.05 -1.86 8.33
CA LEU A 95 13.75 -0.77 9.02
C LEU A 95 13.95 -1.03 10.52
N GLN A 96 13.05 -1.78 11.15
CA GLN A 96 13.19 -2.23 12.55
C GLN A 96 14.23 -3.33 12.71
N GLN A 97 14.32 -4.24 11.75
CA GLN A 97 15.34 -5.31 11.72
C GLN A 97 16.71 -4.77 11.33
N SER A 98 16.75 -3.73 10.51
CA SER A 98 17.97 -2.96 10.24
C SER A 98 18.34 -2.16 11.50
N ASN A 99 19.62 -1.97 11.79
CA ASN A 99 20.15 -1.25 12.98
C ASN A 99 19.71 0.24 13.11
N PHE A 100 18.68 0.69 12.40
CA PHE A 100 18.24 2.08 12.31
C PHE A 100 16.72 2.25 12.54
N PRO A 101 16.19 1.87 13.71
CA PRO A 101 14.77 2.07 14.05
C PRO A 101 14.36 3.56 14.01
N GLU A 102 15.30 4.49 14.20
CA GLU A 102 15.05 5.94 14.05
C GLU A 102 14.73 6.38 12.61
N LEU A 103 15.06 5.57 11.60
CA LEU A 103 14.73 5.85 10.21
C LEU A 103 13.27 5.51 9.89
N VAL A 104 12.59 4.71 10.70
CA VAL A 104 11.16 4.40 10.51
C VAL A 104 10.32 5.67 10.51
N SER A 105 10.53 6.55 11.50
CA SER A 105 9.79 7.83 11.61
C SER A 105 10.24 8.89 10.61
N LYS A 106 11.38 8.69 9.94
CA LYS A 106 11.95 9.59 8.93
C LYS A 106 11.82 9.05 7.51
N SER A 107 11.24 7.86 7.32
CA SER A 107 11.13 7.24 5.99
C SER A 107 10.11 8.01 5.17
N ALA A 108 10.59 8.58 4.07
CA ALA A 108 9.75 9.25 3.09
C ALA A 108 8.77 8.26 2.44
N GLU A 109 9.16 6.99 2.32
CA GLU A 109 8.36 5.91 1.75
C GLU A 109 7.14 5.57 2.63
N ILE A 110 7.34 5.44 3.94
CA ILE A 110 6.24 5.19 4.89
C ILE A 110 5.29 6.39 4.89
N ALA A 111 5.82 7.62 4.98
CA ALA A 111 5.00 8.83 4.97
C ALA A 111 4.17 8.95 3.69
N PHE A 112 4.76 8.62 2.54
CA PHE A 112 4.05 8.59 1.26
C PHE A 112 2.95 7.54 1.23
N LEU A 113 3.21 6.30 1.69
CA LEU A 113 2.19 5.24 1.74
C LEU A 113 1.05 5.59 2.71
N ASP A 114 1.34 6.25 3.83
CA ASP A 114 0.34 6.71 4.80
C ASP A 114 -0.57 7.80 4.18
N GLU A 115 0.02 8.80 3.54
CA GLU A 115 -0.75 9.84 2.83
C GLU A 115 -1.61 9.24 1.71
N TRP A 116 -1.02 8.34 0.92
CA TRP A 116 -1.72 7.69 -0.18
C TRP A 116 -2.83 6.75 0.29
N LEU A 117 -2.64 6.05 1.40
CA LEU A 117 -3.66 5.21 2.03
C LEU A 117 -4.91 6.04 2.39
N GLU A 118 -4.71 7.20 3.01
CA GLU A 118 -5.80 8.09 3.37
C GLU A 118 -6.52 8.66 2.14
N GLU A 119 -5.77 9.01 1.08
CA GLU A 119 -6.39 9.39 -0.20
C GLU A 119 -7.24 8.26 -0.81
N VAL A 120 -6.74 7.03 -0.81
CA VAL A 120 -7.44 5.87 -1.37
C VAL A 120 -8.69 5.57 -0.56
N ARG A 121 -8.62 5.67 0.78
CA ARG A 121 -9.77 5.53 1.67
C ARG A 121 -10.81 6.63 1.43
N ALA A 122 -10.38 7.87 1.22
CA ALA A 122 -11.29 8.98 0.91
C ALA A 122 -11.96 8.84 -0.46
N LYS A 123 -11.24 8.30 -1.46
CA LYS A 123 -11.76 8.05 -2.82
C LYS A 123 -12.62 6.79 -2.93
N ARG A 124 -12.60 5.91 -1.91
CA ARG A 124 -13.39 4.69 -1.90
C ARG A 124 -14.88 5.04 -1.96
N PRO A 125 -15.62 4.62 -3.00
CA PRO A 125 -17.06 4.78 -3.02
C PRO A 125 -17.64 3.99 -1.84
N LEU A 126 -18.36 4.69 -0.96
CA LEU A 126 -19.04 4.07 0.18
C LEU A 126 -19.91 2.93 -0.36
N SER A 127 -19.73 1.72 0.19
CA SER A 127 -20.59 0.61 -0.18
C SER A 127 -22.04 0.95 0.19
N LYS A 128 -23.01 0.35 -0.50
CA LYS A 128 -24.44 0.52 -0.18
C LYS A 128 -24.72 0.33 1.32
N LEU A 129 -23.98 -0.59 1.96
CA LEU A 129 -24.05 -0.85 3.40
C LEU A 129 -23.52 0.33 4.23
N GLU A 130 -22.33 0.85 3.90
CA GLU A 130 -21.74 2.02 4.58
C GLU A 130 -22.61 3.28 4.39
N ILE A 131 -23.23 3.47 3.21
CA ILE A 131 -24.20 4.54 2.95
C ILE A 131 -25.41 4.38 3.88
N MET A 132 -26.01 3.20 3.93
CA MET A 132 -27.18 2.94 4.77
C MET A 132 -26.86 3.09 6.27
N GLN A 133 -25.65 2.71 6.71
CA GLN A 133 -25.21 2.93 8.09
C GLN A 133 -25.08 4.42 8.42
N ARG A 134 -24.48 5.21 7.51
CA ARG A 134 -24.35 6.66 7.70
C ARG A 134 -25.70 7.38 7.65
N GLU A 135 -26.62 6.93 6.79
CA GLU A 135 -28.01 7.40 6.77
C GLU A 135 -28.72 7.06 8.08
N MET A 136 -28.49 5.86 8.64
CA MET A 136 -29.07 5.44 9.91
C MET A 136 -28.57 6.31 11.07
N GLU A 137 -27.25 6.57 11.15
CA GLU A 137 -26.67 7.49 12.14
C GLU A 137 -27.22 8.91 11.99
N THR A 138 -27.37 9.39 10.75
CA THR A 138 -27.98 10.69 10.48
C THR A 138 -29.46 10.73 10.89
N ALA A 139 -30.20 9.65 10.68
CA ALA A 139 -31.59 9.53 11.11
C ALA A 139 -31.70 9.53 12.65
N ILE A 140 -30.80 8.83 13.34
CA ILE A 140 -30.72 8.86 14.82
C ILE A 140 -30.43 10.29 15.30
N ALA A 141 -29.46 10.97 14.70
CA ALA A 141 -29.11 12.35 15.07
C ALA A 141 -30.24 13.37 14.80
N LYS A 142 -31.12 13.08 13.84
CA LYS A 142 -32.30 13.89 13.52
C LYS A 142 -33.58 13.42 14.25
N GLU A 143 -33.45 12.49 15.20
CA GLU A 143 -34.58 11.89 15.94
C GLU A 143 -35.63 11.20 15.04
N LEU A 144 -35.24 10.82 13.81
CA LEU A 144 -36.06 10.06 12.86
C LEU A 144 -35.94 8.57 13.16
N TYR A 145 -36.41 8.16 14.34
CA TYR A 145 -36.22 6.80 14.86
C TYR A 145 -36.88 5.72 14.00
N GLU A 146 -38.02 6.01 13.36
CA GLU A 146 -38.68 5.10 12.42
C GLU A 146 -37.77 4.80 11.22
N ARG A 147 -37.21 5.86 10.61
CA ARG A 147 -36.27 5.71 9.49
C ARG A 147 -34.99 4.98 9.90
N ALA A 148 -34.50 5.23 11.10
CA ALA A 148 -33.34 4.52 11.63
C ALA A 148 -33.62 3.02 11.82
N ALA A 149 -34.82 2.66 12.29
CA ALA A 149 -35.24 1.26 12.44
C ALA A 149 -35.35 0.54 11.09
N GLU A 150 -35.97 1.17 10.08
CA GLU A 150 -36.03 0.63 8.71
C GLU A 150 -34.64 0.36 8.14
N LEU A 151 -33.73 1.33 8.27
CA LEU A 151 -32.35 1.19 7.79
C LEU A 151 -31.61 0.09 8.53
N ARG A 152 -31.80 -0.06 9.85
CA ARG A 152 -31.20 -1.13 10.65
C ARG A 152 -31.62 -2.51 10.15
N ASP A 153 -32.91 -2.71 9.90
CA ASP A 153 -33.44 -4.00 9.46
C ASP A 153 -33.02 -4.31 8.02
N ALA A 154 -32.98 -3.30 7.14
CA ALA A 154 -32.48 -3.43 5.78
C ALA A 154 -30.96 -3.74 5.73
N ILE A 155 -30.15 -3.15 6.61
CA ILE A 155 -28.71 -3.49 6.78
C ILE A 155 -28.56 -4.94 7.23
N LYS A 156 -29.40 -5.40 8.19
CA LYS A 156 -29.36 -6.76 8.70
C LYS A 156 -29.63 -7.78 7.58
N LEU A 157 -30.65 -7.54 6.76
CA LEU A 157 -30.98 -8.38 5.60
C LEU A 157 -29.82 -8.43 4.58
N LEU A 158 -29.23 -7.28 4.25
CA LEU A 158 -28.10 -7.18 3.33
C LEU A 158 -26.85 -7.92 3.82
N LYS A 159 -26.57 -7.90 5.13
CA LYS A 159 -25.47 -8.66 5.73
C LYS A 159 -25.69 -10.16 5.64
N THR A 160 -26.90 -10.63 5.90
CA THR A 160 -27.26 -12.06 5.80
C THR A 160 -27.13 -12.58 4.36
N GLN A 161 -27.54 -11.78 3.36
CA GLN A 161 -27.42 -12.18 1.95
C GLN A 161 -25.99 -12.26 1.43
N LYS A 162 -25.04 -11.52 2.03
CA LYS A 162 -23.62 -11.58 1.64
C LYS A 162 -22.85 -12.74 2.27
N GLN A 163 -23.44 -13.44 3.25
CA GLN A 163 -22.84 -14.57 3.97
C GLN A 163 -23.26 -15.94 3.40
N VAL A 164 -24.11 -15.95 2.37
CA VAL A 164 -24.57 -17.14 1.63
C VAL A 164 -23.93 -17.12 0.25
#